data_AF-A0A1S7DS31-F1
#
_entry.id   AF-A0A1S7DS31-F1
#
_cell.length_a   1.000
_cell.length_b   1.000
_cell.length_c   1.000
_cell.angle_alpha   90.00
_cell.angle_beta   90.00
_cell.angle_gamma   90.00
#
_symmetry.space_group_name_H-M   'P 1'
#
loop_
_entity.id
_entity.type
_entity.pdbx_description
1 polymer ?
#
loop_
_entity_poly.entity_id
_entity_poly.type
_entity_poly.pdbx_seq_one_letter_code
_entity_poly.pdbx_strand_id
1 'polypeptide(L)'
;MKKSILSLVLVGAALAFTSCCKDKCEKSCKETCEKKEAVASDSAKVENQEVATVVAENVLTQNVGKYPKDLGLLDKSDLSERIKTLTGDKYAEIVANFNVETPVVSENDVYKTTGCKKNSCSDYMTTILYDKKNDNLNVLVTSNDAVVKEYNEKGKINYTETLKSK
;
A
#
# COMPACT_ATOMS: atom_id res chain seq x y z
N MET A 1 -10.47 -28.14 -39.26
CA MET A 1 -11.89 -28.23 -38.87
C MET A 1 -12.08 -29.50 -38.04
N LYS A 2 -12.14 -29.38 -36.71
CA LYS A 2 -12.35 -30.50 -35.79
C LYS A 2 -13.39 -30.06 -34.76
N LYS A 3 -14.31 -30.99 -34.47
CA LYS A 3 -15.71 -30.77 -34.12
C LYS A 3 -15.92 -30.46 -32.64
N SER A 4 -16.92 -29.64 -32.38
CA SER A 4 -17.52 -29.31 -31.08
C SER A 4 -18.02 -30.55 -30.34
N ILE A 5 -17.92 -30.53 -29.00
CA ILE A 5 -18.83 -31.27 -28.11
C ILE A 5 -19.24 -30.33 -26.97
N LEU A 6 -20.50 -29.91 -27.05
CA LEU A 6 -21.31 -29.36 -25.96
C LEU A 6 -21.44 -30.44 -24.87
N SER A 7 -21.29 -30.09 -23.59
CA SER A 7 -21.90 -30.87 -22.51
C SER A 7 -22.40 -29.93 -21.43
N LEU A 8 -23.73 -29.90 -21.38
CA LEU A 8 -24.62 -29.19 -20.48
C LEU A 8 -24.74 -30.00 -19.18
N VAL A 9 -24.46 -29.40 -18.03
CA VAL A 9 -24.93 -29.93 -16.73
C VAL A 9 -25.54 -28.77 -15.95
N LEU A 10 -26.85 -28.87 -15.76
CA LEU A 10 -27.69 -27.89 -15.07
C LEU A 10 -28.64 -28.71 -14.20
N VAL A 11 -28.37 -28.81 -12.90
CA VAL A 11 -29.35 -29.22 -11.88
C VAL A 11 -29.02 -28.46 -10.60
N GLY A 12 -29.97 -27.63 -10.17
CA GLY A 12 -29.85 -26.76 -9.00
C GLY A 12 -30.32 -27.42 -7.70
N ALA A 13 -30.13 -26.69 -6.61
CA ALA A 13 -30.91 -26.79 -5.38
C ALA A 13 -30.96 -25.40 -4.74
N ALA A 14 -32.15 -24.80 -4.75
CA ALA A 14 -32.47 -23.62 -3.97
C ALA A 14 -32.77 -24.03 -2.53
N LEU A 15 -32.22 -23.30 -1.56
CA LEU A 15 -32.81 -23.17 -0.23
C LEU A 15 -32.79 -21.70 0.17
N ALA A 16 -33.99 -21.18 0.35
CA ALA A 16 -34.28 -19.84 0.84
C ALA A 16 -34.02 -19.76 2.35
N PHE A 17 -33.43 -18.66 2.80
CA PHE A 17 -33.54 -18.21 4.19
C PHE A 17 -34.27 -16.88 4.21
N THR A 18 -35.55 -16.95 4.58
CA THR A 18 -36.38 -15.82 4.97
C THR A 18 -36.13 -15.44 6.43
N SER A 19 -35.88 -14.15 6.64
CA SER A 19 -36.40 -13.30 7.73
C SER A 19 -36.32 -13.78 9.18
N CYS A 20 -35.56 -13.05 10.01
CA CYS A 20 -36.05 -12.64 11.33
C CYS A 20 -35.34 -11.36 11.81
N CYS A 21 -36.00 -10.22 11.63
CA CYS A 21 -35.84 -9.10 12.55
C CYS A 21 -36.58 -9.47 13.84
N LYS A 22 -35.87 -9.54 14.97
CA LYS A 22 -36.49 -9.45 16.30
C LYS A 22 -35.51 -8.80 17.28
N ASP A 23 -35.95 -7.64 17.72
CA ASP A 23 -35.38 -6.73 18.71
C ASP A 23 -34.93 -7.38 20.01
N LYS A 24 -33.85 -6.83 20.58
CA LYS A 24 -33.85 -6.36 21.97
C LYS A 24 -32.80 -5.27 22.15
N CYS A 25 -33.24 -4.04 21.92
CA CYS A 25 -32.68 -2.87 22.58
C CYS A 25 -33.26 -2.86 24.00
N GLU A 26 -32.43 -2.94 25.03
CA GLU A 26 -32.86 -2.72 26.41
C GLU A 26 -31.85 -1.78 27.10
N LYS A 27 -32.38 -0.60 27.44
CA LYS A 27 -31.88 0.43 28.38
C LYS A 27 -30.70 1.28 27.87
N SER A 28 -30.78 2.61 27.82
CA SER A 28 -31.76 3.55 28.37
C SER A 28 -31.80 4.81 27.51
N CYS A 29 -33.02 5.29 27.31
CA CYS A 29 -33.39 6.48 26.56
C CYS A 29 -32.91 7.80 27.21
N LYS A 30 -33.04 8.84 26.38
CA LYS A 30 -33.12 10.31 26.61
C LYS A 30 -31.87 11.03 26.13
N GLU A 31 -31.94 12.04 25.26
CA GLU A 31 -33.06 12.92 24.92
C GLU A 31 -32.85 13.58 23.55
N THR A 32 -33.95 14.07 23.02
CA THR A 32 -34.17 14.58 21.66
C THR A 32 -34.04 16.10 21.62
N CYS A 33 -33.86 16.62 20.39
CA CYS A 33 -34.25 17.94 19.87
C CYS A 33 -33.28 19.14 19.95
N GLU A 34 -32.90 19.56 18.73
CA GLU A 34 -33.09 20.90 18.16
C GLU A 34 -32.19 22.08 18.59
N LYS A 35 -31.28 22.39 17.66
CA LYS A 35 -30.90 23.70 17.10
C LYS A 35 -31.19 24.96 17.93
N LYS A 36 -30.13 25.70 18.29
CA LYS A 36 -29.99 27.16 18.07
C LYS A 36 -28.53 27.56 17.85
N GLU A 37 -28.32 28.44 16.87
CA GLU A 37 -27.10 29.20 16.61
C GLU A 37 -26.93 30.33 17.64
N ALA A 38 -25.69 30.65 18.02
CA ALA A 38 -25.11 32.01 18.04
C ALA A 38 -23.69 32.03 18.65
N VAL A 39 -22.73 32.41 17.81
CA VAL A 39 -21.53 33.27 18.04
C VAL A 39 -21.10 33.64 19.47
N ALA A 40 -19.84 33.38 19.81
CA ALA A 40 -18.83 34.44 20.02
C ALA A 40 -17.44 33.85 20.34
N SER A 41 -16.45 34.59 19.84
CA SER A 41 -15.00 34.43 19.93
C SER A 41 -14.45 34.43 21.37
N ASP A 42 -13.44 33.60 21.64
CA ASP A 42 -12.32 34.02 22.50
C ASP A 42 -11.02 33.30 22.10
N SER A 43 -9.92 34.04 22.13
CA SER A 43 -8.59 33.60 21.71
C SER A 43 -7.93 32.74 22.77
N ALA A 44 -7.44 31.55 22.39
CA ALA A 44 -6.43 30.84 23.15
C ALA A 44 -5.25 30.47 22.23
N LYS A 45 -4.13 31.14 22.52
CA LYS A 45 -2.81 30.94 21.96
C LYS A 45 -2.17 29.68 22.59
N VAL A 46 -1.41 28.95 21.78
CA VAL A 46 -0.43 27.90 22.13
C VAL A 46 -1.02 26.55 22.55
N GLU A 47 -0.94 25.57 21.66
CA GLU A 47 0.09 24.55 21.75
C GLU A 47 0.28 23.92 20.35
N ASN A 48 1.42 24.23 19.74
CA ASN A 48 1.96 23.41 18.67
C ASN A 48 2.31 22.06 19.30
N GLN A 49 1.34 21.15 19.36
CA GLN A 49 1.62 19.74 19.56
C GLN A 49 2.41 19.28 18.33
N GLU A 50 3.73 19.44 18.42
CA GLU A 50 4.64 18.56 17.73
C GLU A 50 4.34 17.16 18.27
N VAL A 51 3.40 16.49 17.60
CA VAL A 51 3.18 15.06 17.74
C VAL A 51 4.55 14.46 17.45
N ALA A 52 5.24 14.03 18.50
CA ALA A 52 6.48 13.28 18.41
C ALA A 52 6.19 12.10 17.48
N THR A 53 6.55 12.28 16.22
CA THR A 53 6.23 11.35 15.15
C THR A 53 7.07 10.14 15.49
N VAL A 54 6.42 9.04 15.84
CA VAL A 54 7.12 7.78 16.08
C VAL A 54 7.81 7.45 14.77
N VAL A 55 9.11 7.72 14.73
CA VAL A 55 9.98 7.52 13.57
C VAL A 55 9.93 6.03 13.28
N ALA A 56 9.22 5.64 12.23
CA ALA A 56 9.00 4.25 11.90
C ALA A 56 10.31 3.66 11.32
N GLU A 57 11.03 2.93 12.17
CA GLU A 57 12.16 2.10 11.74
C GLU A 57 11.63 0.85 11.04
N ASN A 58 12.26 0.49 9.93
CA ASN A 58 11.96 -0.74 9.18
C ASN A 58 13.20 -1.29 8.47
N VAL A 59 13.00 -2.37 7.72
CA VAL A 59 14.07 -3.04 6.98
C VAL A 59 14.84 -2.10 6.03
N LEU A 60 14.22 -1.08 5.43
CA LEU A 60 14.91 -0.13 4.55
C LEU A 60 15.67 0.93 5.33
N THR A 61 15.06 1.50 6.39
CA THR A 61 15.68 2.59 7.16
C THR A 61 16.95 2.15 7.87
N GLN A 62 17.02 0.88 8.25
CA GLN A 62 18.13 0.30 8.99
C GLN A 62 19.26 -0.26 8.11
N ASN A 63 19.04 -0.38 6.78
CA ASN A 63 19.93 -1.17 5.92
C ASN A 63 20.32 -0.45 4.61
N VAL A 64 20.57 0.85 4.66
CA VAL A 64 21.15 1.60 3.53
C VAL A 64 22.44 0.93 3.06
N GLY A 65 22.57 0.74 1.74
CA GLY A 65 23.69 0.06 1.09
C GLY A 65 23.54 -1.46 0.98
N LYS A 66 22.48 -2.07 1.51
CA LYS A 66 22.20 -3.51 1.40
C LYS A 66 21.20 -3.82 0.29
N TYR A 67 21.26 -5.04 -0.23
CA TYR A 67 20.38 -5.49 -1.31
C TYR A 67 19.05 -6.07 -0.78
N PRO A 68 17.90 -5.76 -1.40
CA PRO A 68 16.58 -6.26 -1.01
C PRO A 68 16.51 -7.77 -0.75
N LYS A 69 17.18 -8.58 -1.56
CA LYS A 69 17.22 -10.04 -1.38
C LYS A 69 17.88 -10.45 -0.07
N ASP A 70 19.00 -9.83 0.30
CA ASP A 70 19.72 -10.12 1.55
C ASP A 70 18.86 -9.75 2.77
N LEU A 71 18.05 -8.71 2.61
CA LEU A 71 17.10 -8.24 3.61
C LEU A 71 15.82 -9.07 3.67
N GLY A 72 15.56 -9.92 2.66
CA GLY A 72 14.27 -10.58 2.50
C GLY A 72 13.11 -9.59 2.37
N LEU A 73 13.34 -8.45 1.72
CA LEU A 73 12.38 -7.34 1.61
C LEU A 73 11.01 -7.83 1.12
N LEU A 74 11.01 -8.69 0.10
CA LEU A 74 9.79 -9.21 -0.51
C LEU A 74 9.37 -10.59 0.01
N ASP A 75 10.09 -11.18 0.97
CA ASP A 75 9.80 -12.55 1.43
C ASP A 75 9.35 -12.60 2.89
N LYS A 76 10.06 -11.87 3.77
CA LYS A 76 9.98 -12.05 5.23
C LYS A 76 10.06 -10.75 6.03
N SER A 77 10.09 -9.60 5.37
CA SER A 77 10.15 -8.31 6.05
C SER A 77 8.76 -7.81 6.46
N ASP A 78 8.72 -6.89 7.41
CA ASP A 78 7.54 -6.11 7.79
C ASP A 78 6.94 -5.34 6.61
N LEU A 79 7.79 -4.87 5.68
CA LEU A 79 7.34 -4.22 4.47
C LEU A 79 6.77 -5.19 3.43
N SER A 80 7.12 -6.47 3.47
CA SER A 80 6.64 -7.48 2.51
C SER A 80 5.11 -7.57 2.53
N GLU A 81 4.51 -7.62 3.71
CA GLU A 81 3.07 -7.68 3.90
C GLU A 81 2.37 -6.38 3.43
N ARG A 82 2.99 -5.22 3.68
CA ARG A 82 2.51 -3.92 3.21
C ARG A 82 2.55 -3.85 1.69
N ILE A 83 3.67 -4.24 1.07
CA ILE A 83 3.82 -4.28 -0.39
C ILE A 83 2.78 -5.23 -1.00
N LYS A 84 2.58 -6.41 -0.41
CA LYS A 84 1.58 -7.39 -0.87
C LYS A 84 0.16 -6.83 -0.79
N THR A 85 -0.20 -6.22 0.33
CA THR A 85 -1.52 -5.60 0.53
C THR A 85 -1.74 -4.45 -0.46
N LEU A 86 -0.71 -3.62 -0.66
CA LEU A 86 -0.76 -2.44 -1.51
C LEU A 86 -0.85 -2.77 -3.01
N THR A 87 -0.16 -3.83 -3.44
CA THR A 87 -0.07 -4.20 -4.87
C THR A 87 -1.04 -5.31 -5.29
N GLY A 88 -1.62 -6.03 -4.32
CA GLY A 88 -2.62 -7.06 -4.54
C GLY A 88 -2.14 -8.12 -5.52
N ASP A 89 -2.90 -8.33 -6.59
CA ASP A 89 -2.62 -9.34 -7.62
C ASP A 89 -1.27 -9.14 -8.33
N LYS A 90 -0.67 -7.94 -8.25
CA LYS A 90 0.64 -7.67 -8.84
C LYS A 90 1.82 -8.15 -8.02
N TYR A 91 1.61 -8.46 -6.74
CA TYR A 91 2.71 -8.86 -5.86
C TYR A 91 3.48 -10.08 -6.38
N ALA A 92 2.79 -11.12 -6.86
CA ALA A 92 3.45 -12.31 -7.39
C ALA A 92 4.31 -12.00 -8.62
N GLU A 93 3.85 -11.10 -9.49
CA GLU A 93 4.60 -10.65 -10.67
C GLU A 93 5.82 -9.81 -10.26
N ILE A 94 5.68 -8.96 -9.23
CA ILE A 94 6.78 -8.19 -8.65
C ILE A 94 7.87 -9.15 -8.14
N VAL A 95 7.52 -10.09 -7.25
CA VAL A 95 8.48 -11.04 -6.67
C VAL A 95 9.20 -11.85 -7.76
N ALA A 96 8.47 -12.32 -8.77
CA ALA A 96 9.06 -13.11 -9.86
C ALA A 96 10.06 -12.32 -10.70
N ASN A 97 9.83 -11.02 -10.89
CA ASN A 97 10.64 -10.15 -11.75
C ASN A 97 11.63 -9.27 -10.97
N PHE A 98 11.67 -9.30 -9.64
CA PHE A 98 12.63 -8.53 -8.83
C PHE A 98 13.97 -9.27 -8.79
N ASN A 99 14.69 -9.35 -9.92
CA ASN A 99 15.87 -10.22 -10.04
C ASN A 99 17.20 -9.45 -10.05
N VAL A 100 17.25 -8.32 -10.76
CA VAL A 100 18.40 -7.41 -10.80
C VAL A 100 18.06 -6.24 -9.91
N GLU A 101 18.73 -6.15 -8.78
CA GLU A 101 18.38 -5.25 -7.69
C GLU A 101 19.39 -4.11 -7.55
N THR A 102 18.96 -2.98 -7.02
CA THR A 102 19.84 -1.92 -6.52
C THR A 102 19.86 -1.94 -4.99
N PRO A 103 20.99 -1.59 -4.35
CA PRO A 103 21.03 -1.48 -2.90
C PRO A 103 20.06 -0.38 -2.43
N VAL A 104 19.63 -0.47 -1.18
CA VAL A 104 18.84 0.59 -0.56
C VAL A 104 19.64 1.88 -0.53
N VAL A 105 19.07 2.96 -1.07
CA VAL A 105 19.62 4.31 -1.04
C VAL A 105 18.63 5.23 -0.34
N SER A 106 19.12 6.35 0.21
CA SER A 106 18.27 7.30 0.90
C SER A 106 18.64 8.75 0.60
N GLU A 107 17.65 9.63 0.64
CA GLU A 107 17.82 11.07 0.59
C GLU A 107 16.60 11.75 1.23
N ASN A 108 16.83 12.74 2.09
CA ASN A 108 15.76 13.51 2.76
C ASN A 108 14.71 12.63 3.46
N ASP A 109 15.17 11.57 4.14
CA ASP A 109 14.33 10.57 4.82
C ASP A 109 13.39 9.75 3.92
N VAL A 110 13.61 9.82 2.59
CA VAL A 110 13.00 8.92 1.61
C VAL A 110 14.01 7.86 1.22
N TYR A 111 13.61 6.60 1.39
CA TYR A 111 14.39 5.41 1.07
C TYR A 111 13.88 4.83 -0.23
N LYS A 112 14.79 4.35 -1.06
CA LYS A 112 14.50 3.79 -2.37
C LYS A 112 15.31 2.52 -2.59
N THR A 113 14.68 1.55 -3.23
CA THR A 113 15.37 0.45 -3.89
C THR A 113 14.59 0.06 -5.15
N THR A 114 15.30 -0.53 -6.11
CA THR A 114 14.73 -0.89 -7.40
C THR A 114 15.06 -2.35 -7.69
N GLY A 115 14.15 -3.04 -8.37
CA GLY A 115 14.38 -4.38 -8.88
C GLY A 115 13.75 -4.53 -10.25
N CYS A 116 14.43 -5.24 -11.16
CA CYS A 116 13.94 -5.43 -12.51
C CYS A 116 14.18 -6.85 -13.03
N LYS A 117 13.42 -7.19 -14.07
CA LYS A 117 13.46 -8.51 -14.69
C LYS A 117 14.84 -8.77 -15.29
N LYS A 118 15.40 -9.94 -15.00
CA LYS A 118 16.73 -10.31 -15.49
C LYS A 118 16.80 -10.23 -17.02
N ASN A 119 17.84 -9.55 -17.52
CA ASN A 119 18.09 -9.28 -18.95
C ASN A 119 17.04 -8.41 -19.68
N SER A 120 16.03 -7.91 -18.96
CA SER A 120 14.85 -7.24 -19.55
C SER A 120 14.34 -6.13 -18.62
N CYS A 121 15.24 -5.28 -18.11
CA CYS A 121 14.84 -4.26 -17.12
C CYS A 121 13.88 -3.20 -17.68
N SER A 122 13.94 -2.95 -18.99
CA SER A 122 12.97 -2.15 -19.75
C SER A 122 11.55 -2.73 -19.79
N ASP A 123 11.43 -4.05 -19.80
CA ASP A 123 10.14 -4.73 -19.88
C ASP A 123 9.39 -4.65 -18.55
N TYR A 124 10.13 -4.75 -17.44
CA TYR A 124 9.55 -4.78 -16.09
C TYR A 124 10.56 -4.30 -15.04
N MET A 125 10.22 -3.19 -14.40
CA MET A 125 10.97 -2.61 -13.28
C MET A 125 10.02 -2.22 -12.16
N THR A 126 10.41 -2.49 -10.93
CA THR A 126 9.70 -2.08 -9.73
C THR A 126 10.59 -1.16 -8.89
N THR A 127 10.10 0.02 -8.55
CA THR A 127 10.73 0.93 -7.58
C THR A 127 9.92 0.93 -6.30
N ILE A 128 10.57 0.67 -5.18
CA ILE A 128 9.96 0.71 -3.85
C ILE A 128 10.48 1.98 -3.16
N LEU A 129 9.55 2.79 -2.65
CA LEU A 129 9.84 4.04 -1.95
C LEU A 129 9.22 4.00 -0.57
N TYR A 130 9.98 4.44 0.42
CA TYR A 130 9.50 4.59 1.78
C TYR A 130 9.85 5.97 2.33
N ASP A 131 8.84 6.74 2.69
CA ASP A 131 8.98 8.02 3.39
C ASP A 131 8.87 7.79 4.89
N LYS A 132 10.01 7.91 5.59
CA LYS A 132 10.12 7.66 7.03
C LYS A 132 9.34 8.66 7.87
N LYS A 133 9.19 9.91 7.41
CA LYS A 133 8.52 10.96 8.19
C LYS A 133 7.02 10.70 8.29
N ASN A 134 6.44 10.21 7.20
CA ASN A 134 5.00 9.99 7.10
C ASN A 134 4.61 8.51 7.25
N ASP A 135 5.58 7.63 7.47
CA ASP A 135 5.43 6.18 7.40
C ASP A 135 4.61 5.79 6.16
N ASN A 136 5.04 6.23 4.98
CA ASN A 136 4.28 6.08 3.75
C ASN A 136 5.09 5.22 2.77
N LEU A 137 4.49 4.13 2.30
CA LEU A 137 5.07 3.23 1.31
C LEU A 137 4.46 3.49 -0.07
N ASN A 138 5.27 3.62 -1.11
CA ASN A 138 4.82 3.62 -2.50
C ASN A 138 5.57 2.54 -3.29
N VAL A 139 4.88 1.94 -4.26
CA VAL A 139 5.46 0.98 -5.20
C VAL A 139 5.12 1.45 -6.61
N LEU A 140 6.12 1.60 -7.45
CA LEU A 140 5.97 1.99 -8.84
C LEU A 140 6.37 0.80 -9.71
N VAL A 141 5.47 0.35 -10.58
CA VAL A 141 5.75 -0.71 -11.55
C VAL A 141 5.76 -0.10 -12.94
N THR A 142 6.93 -0.10 -13.57
CA THR A 142 7.11 0.28 -14.97
C THR A 142 7.08 -0.97 -15.83
N SER A 143 6.21 -1.02 -16.83
CA SER A 143 6.14 -2.11 -17.80
C SER A 143 6.20 -1.60 -19.24
N ASN A 144 6.94 -2.33 -20.10
CA ASN A 144 7.11 -2.02 -21.52
C ASN A 144 7.54 -0.55 -21.77
N ASP A 145 8.60 -0.10 -21.08
CA ASP A 145 9.24 1.22 -21.23
C ASP A 145 8.38 2.49 -21.03
N ALA A 146 7.08 2.38 -20.71
CA ALA A 146 6.21 3.56 -20.64
C ALA A 146 5.10 3.51 -19.58
N VAL A 147 4.58 2.32 -19.26
CA VAL A 147 3.42 2.23 -18.37
C VAL A 147 3.90 2.19 -16.92
N VAL A 148 3.84 3.33 -16.24
CA VAL A 148 4.08 3.42 -14.80
C VAL A 148 2.75 3.29 -14.06
N LYS A 149 2.59 2.21 -13.30
CA LYS A 149 1.51 2.08 -12.31
C LYS A 149 2.06 2.44 -10.95
N GLU A 150 1.44 3.42 -10.31
CA GLU A 150 1.78 3.85 -8.95
C GLU A 150 0.78 3.26 -7.95
N TYR A 151 1.30 2.59 -6.93
CA TYR A 151 0.55 2.11 -5.78
C TYR A 151 0.98 2.91 -4.57
N ASN A 152 0.06 3.69 -4.01
CA ASN A 152 0.35 4.65 -2.94
C ASN A 152 -0.42 4.25 -1.68
N GLU A 153 0.27 4.06 -0.55
CA GLU A 153 -0.37 3.63 0.68
C GLU A 153 -1.13 4.78 1.36
N LYS A 154 -0.47 5.89 1.68
CA LYS A 154 -1.10 7.07 2.32
C LYS A 154 -1.17 8.27 1.37
N GLY A 155 -0.26 8.35 0.41
CA GLY A 155 -0.20 9.43 -0.58
C GLY A 155 1.02 9.28 -1.48
N LYS A 156 1.15 10.16 -2.48
CA LYS A 156 2.30 10.15 -3.39
C LYS A 156 3.55 10.67 -2.69
N ILE A 157 4.63 9.90 -2.75
CA ILE A 157 5.96 10.30 -2.29
C ILE A 157 6.63 11.09 -3.42
N ASN A 158 6.93 12.35 -3.14
CA ASN A 158 7.77 13.17 -4.01
C ASN A 158 9.23 13.01 -3.55
N TYR A 159 10.11 12.69 -4.50
CA TYR A 159 11.53 12.50 -4.23
C TYR A 159 12.37 13.17 -5.31
N THR A 160 13.59 13.54 -4.94
CA THR A 160 14.48 14.39 -5.73
C THR A 160 14.94 13.70 -7.02
N GLU A 161 15.33 14.48 -8.02
CA GLU A 161 15.97 13.94 -9.24
C GLU A 161 17.26 13.15 -8.92
N THR A 162 17.97 13.56 -7.88
CA THR A 162 19.12 12.83 -7.34
C THR A 162 18.71 11.45 -6.85
N LEU A 163 17.63 11.32 -6.08
CA LEU A 163 17.17 10.00 -5.62
C LEU A 163 16.57 9.18 -6.77
N LYS A 164 15.96 9.80 -7.78
CA LYS A 164 15.48 9.11 -9.00
C LYS A 164 16.62 8.44 -9.78
N SER A 165 17.77 9.09 -9.85
CA SER A 165 18.93 8.62 -10.65
C SER A 165 19.86 7.62 -9.92
N LYS A 166 19.75 7.49 -8.60
CA LYS A 166 20.45 6.48 -7.80
C LYS A 166 19.86 5.08 -7.98
#